data_AF-W9W728-F1
#
_entry.id   AF-W9W728-F1
#
_cell.length_a   1.000
_cell.length_b   1.000
_cell.length_c   1.000
_cell.angle_alpha   90.00
_cell.angle_beta   90.00
_cell.angle_gamma   90.00
#
_symmetry.space_group_name_H-M   'P 1'
#
loop_
_entity.id
_entity.type
_entity.pdbx_description
1 polymer ?
#
loop_
_entity_poly.entity_id
_entity_poly.type
_entity_poly.pdbx_seq_one_letter_code
_entity_poly.pdbx_strand_id
1 'polypeptide(L)'
;MDVNCVYGVVDALPVPIAVSTREDGPSPRLTGKEGLAVFLSSDAWRSRSRDASTTAHGVEEAESATTLEFATAFDPSDLDAGDDQGTVTSRRVNLPVANTIFVNGQRTTLFKDGWEIKFRETDEPTVNFRYRKPLSSYHIDLGCHPDEIVKGGSSPLQQLTEPRKVVGSMGNVLAQIEVGTEAIPASRELEKAVQTFIDRNPTSTAQGPLLVYALIRPESMMIGRDGQPHSPLSVLEALWRGAKLFKVSGGGGGWGKRQGLLSLEAAVNFEGPDAQSTAGFPDLDDDETGVEALGSRGIIPPSSTVEFLVHAPSPASADSQAQQYSSSLPETKASTVVLGTGRDPDTRDDVVMDSDKDATGVYFVPHHFGMISYGGAALTSISKVPFSQLAPIKRTETRLDVPNTCFILGGGSDLDSEE
;
A
#
# COMPACT_ATOMS: atom_id res chain seq x y z
N MET A 1 20.19 26.01 17.49
CA MET A 1 19.10 25.06 17.17
C MET A 1 19.72 23.97 16.32
N ASP A 2 19.57 22.71 16.74
CA ASP A 2 19.96 21.58 15.90
C ASP A 2 18.75 21.14 15.07
N VAL A 3 18.97 20.99 13.76
CA VAL A 3 17.95 20.63 12.78
C VAL A 3 18.38 19.37 12.08
N ASN A 4 17.47 18.39 11.99
CA ASN A 4 17.68 17.21 11.17
C ASN A 4 16.85 17.33 9.90
N CYS A 5 17.47 17.08 8.75
CA CYS A 5 16.79 17.06 7.46
C CYS A 5 16.88 15.64 6.90
N VAL A 6 15.74 15.09 6.47
CA VAL A 6 15.69 13.81 5.78
C VAL A 6 15.23 14.04 4.35
N TYR A 7 15.94 13.45 3.40
CA TYR A 7 15.60 13.54 1.98
C TYR A 7 15.94 12.22 1.29
N GLY A 8 15.15 11.89 0.28
CA GLY A 8 15.32 10.72 -0.56
C GLY A 8 14.72 10.96 -1.94
N VAL A 9 15.30 10.34 -2.97
CA VAL A 9 14.68 10.32 -4.30
C VAL A 9 13.61 9.26 -4.33
N VAL A 10 12.42 9.62 -4.81
CA VAL A 10 11.26 8.74 -4.96
C VAL A 10 10.93 8.59 -6.44
N ASP A 11 10.13 7.59 -6.79
CA ASP A 11 9.83 7.29 -8.19
C ASP A 11 9.01 8.40 -8.86
N ALA A 12 8.02 8.94 -8.16
CA ALA A 12 7.28 10.12 -8.62
C ALA A 12 6.61 10.89 -7.47
N LEU A 13 6.20 12.12 -7.75
CA LEU A 13 5.38 12.93 -6.84
C LEU A 13 3.92 12.96 -7.30
N PRO A 14 2.97 12.92 -6.35
CA PRO A 14 1.55 13.04 -6.65
C PRO A 14 1.18 14.49 -6.99
N VAL A 15 0.47 14.70 -8.09
CA VAL A 15 -0.07 16.01 -8.48
C VAL A 15 -1.44 16.21 -7.82
N PRO A 16 -1.72 17.38 -7.21
CA PRO A 16 -3.05 17.68 -6.69
C PRO A 16 -4.09 17.76 -7.81
N ILE A 17 -5.29 17.24 -7.54
CA ILE A 17 -6.40 17.18 -8.50
C ILE A 17 -6.75 18.57 -9.06
N ALA A 18 -6.64 19.64 -8.27
CA ALA A 18 -6.96 21.01 -8.68
C ALA A 18 -6.01 21.63 -9.73
N VAL A 19 -4.80 21.07 -9.89
CA VAL A 19 -3.81 21.56 -10.88
C VAL A 19 -4.02 20.90 -12.26
N SER A 20 -4.92 19.91 -12.36
CA SER A 20 -5.37 19.36 -13.65
C SER A 20 -6.40 20.29 -14.32
N THR A 21 -5.99 21.49 -14.69
CA THR A 21 -6.82 22.41 -15.45
C THR A 21 -6.85 22.02 -16.93
N ARG A 22 -8.06 21.74 -17.43
CA ARG A 22 -8.48 21.73 -18.85
C ARG A 22 -8.04 20.57 -19.75
N GLU A 23 -8.36 19.34 -19.37
CA GLU A 23 -8.70 18.33 -20.38
C GLU A 23 -10.06 17.73 -20.05
N ASP A 24 -11.01 17.86 -21.00
CA ASP A 24 -12.28 17.11 -21.02
C ASP A 24 -11.95 15.62 -21.18
N GLY A 25 -11.57 15.01 -20.06
CA GLY A 25 -11.08 13.64 -19.97
C GLY A 25 -11.36 13.06 -18.59
N PRO A 26 -11.33 11.73 -18.47
CA PRO A 26 -12.07 11.03 -17.44
C PRO A 26 -11.24 10.72 -16.20
N SER A 27 -11.80 11.07 -15.04
CA SER A 27 -11.42 10.68 -13.66
C SER A 27 -9.98 11.05 -13.25
N PRO A 28 -9.74 11.42 -11.97
CA PRO A 28 -8.41 11.82 -11.51
C PRO A 28 -7.46 10.63 -11.55
N ARG A 29 -6.58 10.57 -12.55
CA ARG A 29 -5.48 9.61 -12.59
C ARG A 29 -4.38 10.11 -11.66
N LEU A 30 -3.90 9.25 -10.75
CA LEU A 30 -2.69 9.52 -9.97
C LEU A 30 -1.49 9.58 -10.93
N THR A 31 -1.29 10.75 -11.53
CA THR A 31 -0.26 10.95 -12.55
C THR A 31 0.99 11.42 -11.84
N GLY A 32 2.00 10.55 -11.77
CA GLY A 32 3.29 10.90 -11.22
C GLY A 32 3.97 11.98 -12.05
N LYS A 33 4.57 12.97 -11.38
CA LYS A 33 5.43 13.99 -11.99
C LYS A 33 6.77 14.07 -11.26
N GLU A 34 7.77 14.59 -11.94
CA GLU A 34 9.06 14.96 -11.35
C GLU A 34 8.92 16.23 -10.52
N GLY A 35 9.72 16.37 -9.46
CA GLY A 35 9.75 17.58 -8.64
C GLY A 35 10.38 17.38 -7.26
N LEU A 36 10.07 18.31 -6.35
CA LEU A 36 10.49 18.25 -4.95
C LEU A 36 9.27 18.42 -4.03
N ALA A 37 9.10 17.49 -3.09
CA ALA A 37 8.12 17.60 -2.01
C ALA A 37 8.85 17.78 -0.67
N VAL A 38 8.44 18.79 0.11
CA VAL A 38 9.08 19.13 1.39
C VAL A 38 8.05 19.06 2.51
N PHE A 39 8.36 18.27 3.54
CA PHE A 39 7.57 18.19 4.77
C PHE A 39 8.36 18.82 5.93
N LEU A 40 7.76 19.82 6.59
CA LEU A 40 8.36 20.52 7.73
C LEU A 40 7.57 20.17 8.99
N SER A 41 8.24 19.66 10.02
CA SER A 41 7.63 19.33 11.31
C SER A 41 8.54 19.74 12.47
N SER A 42 7.93 20.19 13.57
CA SER A 42 8.60 20.51 14.83
C SER A 42 8.78 19.30 15.76
N ASP A 43 8.10 18.17 15.47
CA ASP A 43 7.98 17.03 16.38
C ASP A 43 9.11 16.00 16.22
N ALA A 44 10.32 16.43 16.54
CA ALA A 44 11.54 15.61 16.44
C ALA A 44 11.51 14.31 17.26
N TRP A 45 10.61 14.15 18.23
CA TRP A 45 10.57 13.00 19.14
C TRP A 45 9.71 11.82 18.65
N ARG A 46 8.82 12.04 17.68
CA ARG A 46 7.92 10.98 17.17
C ARG A 46 8.51 10.20 15.99
N SER A 47 9.46 10.80 15.27
CA SER A 47 10.10 10.18 14.11
C SER A 47 11.24 9.24 14.53
N ARG A 48 11.33 8.07 13.88
CA ARG A 48 12.39 7.07 14.12
C ARG A 48 13.14 6.78 12.82
N SER A 49 14.44 6.57 12.89
CA SER A 49 15.27 6.25 11.73
C SER A 49 16.02 4.94 11.95
N ARG A 50 16.16 4.14 10.89
CA ARG A 50 17.05 2.97 10.87
C ARG A 50 18.24 3.29 9.97
N ASP A 51 19.42 3.29 10.57
CA ASP A 51 20.67 3.53 9.85
C ASP A 51 20.94 2.38 8.88
N ALA A 52 21.44 2.69 7.68
CA ALA A 52 21.86 1.66 6.74
C ALA A 52 23.09 0.92 7.29
N SER A 53 23.11 -0.42 7.20
CA SER A 53 24.28 -1.20 7.58
C SER A 53 25.46 -0.84 6.68
N THR A 54 26.63 -0.59 7.28
CA THR A 54 27.87 -0.28 6.56
C THR A 54 28.75 -1.52 6.33
N THR A 55 28.28 -2.72 6.70
CA THR A 55 29.06 -3.95 6.52
C THR A 55 28.99 -4.47 5.09
N ALA A 56 29.73 -3.82 4.20
CA ALA A 56 30.16 -4.45 2.95
C ALA A 56 31.27 -5.45 3.29
N HIS A 57 30.96 -6.65 3.78
CA HIS A 57 31.83 -7.84 3.71
C HIS A 57 31.05 -9.13 4.01
N GLY A 58 30.75 -9.88 2.94
CA GLY A 58 30.91 -11.34 2.96
C GLY A 58 29.81 -12.22 3.54
N VAL A 59 28.57 -11.74 3.68
CA VAL A 59 27.39 -12.61 3.82
C VAL A 59 26.28 -11.99 2.97
N GLU A 60 25.59 -12.81 2.16
CA GLU A 60 24.39 -12.42 1.40
C GLU A 60 23.26 -12.05 2.39
N GLU A 61 23.37 -10.86 2.98
CA GLU A 61 22.31 -10.26 3.75
C GLU A 61 21.24 -9.82 2.74
N ALA A 62 20.05 -10.43 2.81
CA ALA A 62 18.95 -10.16 1.89
C ALA A 62 18.76 -8.63 1.75
N GLU A 63 18.92 -8.13 0.53
CA GLU A 63 18.94 -6.69 0.21
C GLU A 63 17.54 -6.10 0.46
N SER A 64 17.24 -5.73 1.71
CA SER A 64 15.96 -5.11 2.08
C SER A 64 15.82 -3.76 1.39
N ALA A 65 14.65 -3.47 0.82
CA ALA A 65 14.43 -2.19 0.14
C ALA A 65 14.61 -1.02 1.12
N THR A 66 15.12 0.11 0.62
CA THR A 66 15.14 1.35 1.41
C THR A 66 13.76 1.99 1.37
N THR A 67 13.18 2.33 2.52
CA THR A 67 11.76 2.74 2.57
C THR A 67 11.47 4.00 3.39
N LEU A 68 10.35 4.66 3.07
CA LEU A 68 9.69 5.69 3.88
C LEU A 68 8.40 5.11 4.47
N GLU A 69 8.30 5.11 5.80
CA GLU A 69 7.13 4.63 6.54
C GLU A 69 6.32 5.82 7.04
N PHE A 70 5.05 5.88 6.67
CA PHE A 70 4.10 6.90 7.10
C PHE A 70 3.12 6.27 8.07
N ALA A 71 3.06 6.76 9.30
CA ALA A 71 2.26 6.16 10.36
C ALA A 71 1.22 7.15 10.92
N THR A 72 0.03 6.64 11.20
CA THR A 72 -1.00 7.35 11.96
C THR A 72 -0.71 7.27 13.46
N ALA A 73 -1.37 8.13 14.23
CA ALA A 73 -1.36 8.04 15.69
C ALA A 73 -1.96 6.69 16.16
N PHE A 74 -1.65 6.32 17.40
CA PHE A 74 -2.28 5.19 18.08
C PHE A 74 -3.57 5.66 18.74
N ASP A 75 -4.70 5.45 18.06
CA ASP A 75 -6.02 5.84 18.55
C ASP A 75 -7.03 4.68 18.38
N PRO A 76 -8.19 4.71 19.07
CA PRO A 76 -9.27 3.78 18.78
C PRO A 76 -9.70 3.91 17.31
N SER A 77 -9.90 2.79 16.62
CA SER A 77 -10.34 2.78 15.21
C SER A 77 -11.80 2.36 15.14
N ASP A 78 -12.62 3.12 14.42
CA ASP A 78 -14.03 2.80 14.17
C ASP A 78 -14.14 1.52 13.32
N LEU A 79 -13.16 1.31 12.45
CA LEU A 79 -13.06 0.09 11.65
C LEU A 79 -12.83 -1.15 12.53
N ASP A 80 -12.17 -1.00 13.68
CA ASP A 80 -11.93 -2.09 14.62
C ASP A 80 -13.05 -2.20 15.69
N ALA A 81 -14.10 -1.37 15.61
CA ALA A 81 -15.21 -1.33 16.57
C ALA A 81 -15.95 -2.68 16.58
N GLY A 82 -15.66 -3.50 17.60
CA GLY A 82 -16.23 -4.83 17.80
C GLY A 82 -15.20 -5.91 18.13
N ASP A 83 -13.93 -5.72 17.76
CA ASP A 83 -12.90 -6.77 17.86
C ASP A 83 -12.28 -6.85 19.27
N ASP A 84 -12.12 -5.73 20.00
CA ASP A 84 -11.67 -5.71 21.40
C ASP A 84 -12.04 -4.42 22.17
N GLN A 85 -12.39 -4.54 23.45
CA GLN A 85 -12.82 -3.40 24.27
C GLN A 85 -11.58 -2.64 24.77
N GLY A 86 -11.23 -1.56 24.07
CA GLY A 86 -10.19 -0.61 24.50
C GLY A 86 -8.82 -0.77 23.83
N THR A 87 -8.70 -1.44 22.68
CA THR A 87 -7.47 -1.43 21.88
C THR A 87 -7.30 -0.11 21.13
N VAL A 88 -6.05 0.34 21.01
CA VAL A 88 -5.65 1.42 20.09
C VAL A 88 -4.88 0.84 18.92
N THR A 89 -5.09 1.41 17.74
CA THR A 89 -4.51 0.95 16.49
C THR A 89 -3.70 2.07 15.84
N SER A 90 -2.54 1.73 15.29
CA SER A 90 -1.77 2.59 14.39
C SER A 90 -1.68 1.91 13.03
N ARG A 91 -1.91 2.68 11.98
CA ARG A 91 -1.94 2.25 10.58
C ARG A 91 -0.71 2.82 9.89
N ARG A 92 -0.05 2.03 9.05
CA ARG A 92 1.18 2.44 8.37
C ARG A 92 1.18 2.11 6.90
N VAL A 93 1.63 3.06 6.09
CA VAL A 93 1.95 2.89 4.67
C VAL A 93 3.46 2.97 4.53
N ASN A 94 4.09 1.88 4.12
CA ASN A 94 5.52 1.81 3.89
C ASN A 94 5.79 1.74 2.38
N LEU A 95 6.55 2.69 1.86
CA LEU A 95 6.82 2.83 0.42
C LEU A 95 8.33 2.77 0.17
N PRO A 96 8.82 1.96 -0.77
CA PRO A 96 10.20 1.99 -1.17
C PRO A 96 10.52 3.32 -1.86
N VAL A 97 11.72 3.82 -1.61
CA VAL A 97 12.28 4.95 -2.38
C VAL A 97 12.75 4.45 -3.74
N ALA A 98 13.08 5.36 -4.66
CA ALA A 98 13.57 4.99 -5.97
C ALA A 98 14.81 4.10 -5.87
N ASN A 99 14.78 2.96 -6.56
CA ASN A 99 15.85 1.98 -6.58
C ASN A 99 16.51 1.95 -7.97
N THR A 100 17.47 2.84 -8.18
CA THR A 100 18.19 3.00 -9.44
C THR A 100 19.64 3.40 -9.17
N ILE A 101 20.54 3.16 -10.14
CA ILE A 101 21.94 3.54 -9.98
C ILE A 101 22.06 5.06 -10.16
N PHE A 102 22.26 5.77 -9.06
CA PHE A 102 22.48 7.21 -9.06
C PHE A 102 23.93 7.56 -9.40
N VAL A 103 24.17 8.82 -9.74
CA VAL A 103 25.52 9.34 -10.07
C VAL A 103 26.53 9.14 -8.93
N ASN A 104 26.05 9.00 -7.68
CA ASN A 104 26.87 8.68 -6.52
C ASN A 104 27.24 7.18 -6.40
N GLY A 105 26.84 6.35 -7.37
CA GLY A 105 27.05 4.89 -7.39
C GLY A 105 26.15 4.09 -6.45
N GLN A 106 25.28 4.74 -5.68
CA GLN A 106 24.34 4.07 -4.80
C GLN A 106 23.04 3.75 -5.53
N ARG A 107 22.36 2.70 -5.06
CA ARG A 107 21.06 2.26 -5.58
C ARG A 107 19.87 3.04 -5.01
N THR A 108 20.04 3.63 -3.84
CA THR A 108 19.02 4.42 -3.14
C THR A 108 19.66 5.67 -2.54
N THR A 109 18.86 6.69 -2.24
CA THR A 109 19.37 8.00 -1.81
C THR A 109 18.68 8.56 -0.57
N LEU A 110 18.32 7.71 0.39
CA LEU A 110 17.73 8.16 1.65
C LEU A 110 18.80 8.55 2.67
N PHE A 111 18.85 9.83 3.03
CA PHE A 111 19.84 10.37 3.95
C PHE A 111 19.22 11.22 5.04
N LYS A 112 19.91 11.25 6.18
CA LYS A 112 19.68 12.19 7.27
C LYS A 112 20.88 13.11 7.43
N ASP A 113 20.67 14.40 7.23
CA ASP A 113 21.66 15.44 7.50
C ASP A 113 21.35 16.13 8.83
N GLY A 114 22.39 16.38 9.62
CA GLY A 114 22.33 17.21 10.81
C GLY A 114 22.92 18.60 10.56
N TRP A 115 22.22 19.63 11.00
CA TRP A 115 22.60 21.03 10.85
C TRP A 115 22.53 21.75 12.19
N GLU A 116 23.47 22.64 12.45
CA GLU A 116 23.43 23.58 13.58
C GLU A 116 23.14 24.98 13.04
N ILE A 117 22.01 25.56 13.47
CA ILE A 117 21.61 26.94 13.14
C ILE A 117 21.79 27.81 14.38
N LYS A 118 22.59 28.88 14.28
CA LYS A 118 22.74 29.89 15.35
C LYS A 118 22.16 31.22 14.88
N PHE A 119 21.13 31.67 15.59
CA PHE A 119 20.57 33.01 15.46
C PHE A 119 21.34 33.96 16.38
N ARG A 120 21.74 35.13 15.87
CA ARG A 120 22.31 36.22 16.67
C ARG A 120 21.40 37.43 16.50
N GLU A 121 21.25 38.25 17.55
CA GLU A 121 20.31 39.38 17.56
C GLU A 121 20.60 40.46 16.50
N THR A 122 21.83 40.55 15.99
CA THR A 122 22.28 41.62 15.08
C THR A 122 22.96 41.13 13.81
N ASP A 123 23.22 39.82 13.67
CA ASP A 123 23.94 39.23 12.53
C ASP A 123 23.05 38.23 11.77
N GLU A 124 23.40 37.96 10.51
CA GLU A 124 22.80 36.88 9.73
C GLU A 124 22.91 35.52 10.44
N PRO A 125 21.88 34.65 10.35
CA PRO A 125 21.93 33.33 10.97
C PRO A 125 23.06 32.50 10.35
N THR A 126 23.87 31.86 11.19
CA THR A 126 24.91 30.93 10.72
C THR A 126 24.36 29.52 10.66
N VAL A 127 24.52 28.86 9.51
CA VAL A 127 24.07 27.48 9.26
C VAL A 127 25.30 26.60 9.04
N ASN A 128 25.55 25.67 9.97
CA ASN A 128 26.70 24.78 9.92
C ASN A 128 26.25 23.34 9.68
N PHE A 129 26.76 22.72 8.62
CA PHE A 129 26.61 21.29 8.41
C PHE A 129 27.37 20.50 9.49
N ARG A 130 26.75 19.47 10.06
CA ARG A 130 27.36 18.61 11.09
C ARG A 130 27.71 17.24 10.55
N TYR A 131 26.75 16.56 9.96
CA TYR A 131 26.90 15.17 9.52
C TYR A 131 25.87 14.80 8.46
N ARG A 132 26.16 13.72 7.72
CA ARG A 132 25.23 13.00 6.85
C ARG A 132 25.29 11.53 7.20
N LYS A 133 24.13 10.89 7.31
CA LYS A 133 24.00 9.44 7.55
C LYS A 133 23.07 8.82 6.50
N PRO A 134 23.48 7.73 5.83
CA PRO A 134 22.56 6.95 5.00
C PRO A 134 21.57 6.20 5.89
N LEU A 135 20.31 6.13 5.45
CA LEU A 135 19.24 5.41 6.14
C LEU A 135 18.73 4.28 5.26
N SER A 136 18.37 3.15 5.88
CA SER A 136 17.61 2.09 5.20
C SER A 136 16.11 2.27 5.39
N SER A 137 15.67 2.99 6.42
CA SER A 137 14.25 3.31 6.60
C SER A 137 14.07 4.56 7.46
N TYR A 138 13.01 5.32 7.20
CA TYR A 138 12.63 6.48 8.02
C TYR A 138 11.12 6.52 8.26
N HIS A 139 10.74 6.65 9.53
CA HIS A 139 9.35 6.72 10.00
C HIS A 139 8.91 8.18 10.19
N ILE A 140 7.86 8.56 9.46
CA ILE A 140 7.15 9.84 9.53
C ILE A 140 5.83 9.61 10.27
N ASP A 141 5.69 10.26 11.42
CA ASP A 141 4.42 10.31 12.15
C ASP A 141 3.55 11.44 11.58
N LEU A 142 2.35 11.08 11.14
CA LEU A 142 1.38 11.99 10.53
C LEU A 142 0.48 12.66 11.57
N GLY A 143 0.42 12.13 12.80
CA GLY A 143 -0.40 12.67 13.88
C GLY A 143 -1.92 12.60 13.66
N CYS A 144 -2.37 11.85 12.65
CA CYS A 144 -3.78 11.75 12.26
C CYS A 144 -4.45 10.50 12.82
N HIS A 145 -5.79 10.49 12.82
CA HIS A 145 -6.59 9.33 13.21
C HIS A 145 -6.35 8.14 12.25
N PRO A 146 -6.32 6.88 12.74
CA PRO A 146 -6.00 5.69 11.93
C PRO A 146 -6.89 5.52 10.70
N ASP A 147 -8.16 5.90 10.79
CA ASP A 147 -9.13 5.70 9.71
C ASP A 147 -9.17 6.86 8.70
N GLU A 148 -8.45 7.96 8.93
CA GLU A 148 -8.43 9.07 7.96
C GLU A 148 -7.75 8.69 6.64
N ILE A 149 -6.73 7.83 6.71
CA ILE A 149 -5.91 7.43 5.55
C ILE A 149 -6.71 6.68 4.47
N VAL A 150 -7.84 6.08 4.86
CA VAL A 150 -8.74 5.34 3.95
C VAL A 150 -9.90 6.16 3.43
N LYS A 151 -10.40 7.12 4.21
CA LYS A 151 -11.63 7.85 3.87
C LYS A 151 -11.50 8.62 2.55
N GLY A 152 -10.30 9.11 2.24
CA GLY A 152 -9.98 9.77 0.96
C GLY A 152 -9.24 8.89 -0.06
N GLY A 153 -8.90 7.65 0.29
CA GLY A 153 -8.13 6.76 -0.57
C GLY A 153 -8.98 6.09 -1.66
N SER A 154 -8.33 5.59 -2.70
CA SER A 154 -8.98 4.80 -3.74
C SER A 154 -8.06 3.70 -4.27
N SER A 155 -8.64 2.58 -4.70
CA SER A 155 -7.91 1.49 -5.34
C SER A 155 -8.67 1.04 -6.59
N PRO A 156 -8.04 0.98 -7.78
CA PRO A 156 -8.69 0.61 -9.04
C PRO A 156 -8.85 -0.92 -9.16
N LEU A 157 -9.41 -1.54 -8.13
CA LEU A 157 -9.75 -2.96 -8.09
C LEU A 157 -11.25 -3.13 -8.27
N GLN A 158 -11.62 -3.98 -9.21
CA GLN A 158 -13.00 -4.38 -9.45
C GLN A 158 -13.18 -5.84 -9.06
N GLN A 159 -14.30 -6.14 -8.42
CA GLN A 159 -14.69 -7.50 -8.06
C GLN A 159 -14.93 -8.38 -9.30
N LEU A 160 -14.32 -9.57 -9.33
CA LEU A 160 -14.56 -10.61 -10.34
C LEU A 160 -15.48 -11.72 -9.82
N THR A 161 -15.35 -12.08 -8.54
CA THR A 161 -16.10 -13.19 -7.92
C THR A 161 -16.73 -12.77 -6.61
N GLU A 162 -17.79 -13.47 -6.20
CA GLU A 162 -18.31 -13.34 -4.84
C GLU A 162 -17.28 -13.86 -3.81
N PRO A 163 -17.32 -13.38 -2.55
CA PRO A 163 -16.52 -13.94 -1.48
C PRO A 163 -16.85 -15.43 -1.24
N ARG A 164 -15.85 -16.31 -1.33
CA ARG A 164 -15.97 -17.75 -1.11
C ARG A 164 -15.19 -18.21 0.10
N LYS A 165 -15.68 -19.20 0.83
CA LYS A 165 -14.91 -19.82 1.92
C LYS A 165 -13.76 -20.63 1.34
N VAL A 166 -12.57 -20.47 1.90
CA VAL A 166 -11.41 -21.29 1.57
C VAL A 166 -11.54 -22.63 2.29
N VAL A 167 -11.53 -23.73 1.53
CA VAL A 167 -11.61 -25.10 2.07
C VAL A 167 -10.32 -25.89 1.90
N GLY A 168 -9.47 -25.50 0.95
CA GLY A 168 -8.16 -26.12 0.74
C GLY A 168 -7.10 -25.10 0.34
N SER A 169 -6.04 -24.99 1.13
CA SER A 169 -4.86 -24.17 0.83
C SER A 169 -3.60 -24.74 1.47
N MET A 170 -2.43 -24.47 0.88
CA MET A 170 -1.14 -24.91 1.39
C MET A 170 -0.05 -23.89 1.06
N GLY A 171 0.59 -23.30 2.08
CA GLY A 171 1.61 -22.27 1.89
C GLY A 171 1.03 -21.01 1.22
N ASN A 172 1.54 -20.70 0.02
CA ASN A 172 1.05 -19.63 -0.87
C ASN A 172 0.08 -20.16 -1.96
N VAL A 173 -0.32 -21.43 -1.89
CA VAL A 173 -1.18 -22.05 -2.89
C VAL A 173 -2.62 -22.12 -2.38
N LEU A 174 -3.54 -21.56 -3.14
CA LEU A 174 -4.98 -21.71 -2.95
C LEU A 174 -5.50 -22.83 -3.86
N ALA A 175 -6.04 -23.90 -3.28
CA ALA A 175 -6.47 -25.08 -4.02
C ALA A 175 -7.98 -25.12 -4.25
N GLN A 176 -8.77 -24.98 -3.19
CA GLN A 176 -10.21 -25.22 -3.23
C GLN A 176 -10.99 -24.17 -2.45
N ILE A 177 -12.15 -23.83 -3.00
CA ILE A 177 -13.11 -22.89 -2.44
C ILE A 177 -14.51 -23.50 -2.44
N GLU A 178 -15.34 -23.06 -1.50
CA GLU A 178 -16.72 -23.50 -1.38
C GLU A 178 -17.65 -22.62 -2.22
N VAL A 179 -18.34 -23.22 -3.18
CA VAL A 179 -19.38 -22.57 -3.97
C VAL A 179 -20.70 -23.30 -3.71
N GLY A 180 -21.58 -22.66 -2.93
CA GLY A 180 -22.77 -23.32 -2.41
C GLY A 180 -22.40 -24.32 -1.32
N THR A 181 -22.58 -25.62 -1.58
CA THR A 181 -22.20 -26.72 -0.68
C THR A 181 -21.10 -27.61 -1.26
N GLU A 182 -20.55 -27.23 -2.42
CA GLU A 182 -19.56 -28.02 -3.15
C GLU A 182 -18.18 -27.35 -3.08
N ALA A 183 -17.16 -28.15 -2.78
CA ALA A 183 -15.76 -27.73 -2.87
C ALA A 183 -15.29 -27.86 -4.32
N ILE A 184 -14.95 -26.74 -4.95
CA ILE A 184 -14.44 -26.71 -6.32
C ILE A 184 -13.02 -26.14 -6.37
N PRO A 185 -12.21 -26.46 -7.40
CA PRO A 185 -10.91 -25.84 -7.59
C PRO A 185 -11.01 -24.32 -7.75
N ALA A 186 -10.17 -23.58 -7.04
CA ALA A 186 -10.22 -22.12 -7.05
C ALA A 186 -9.92 -21.51 -8.44
N SER A 187 -9.01 -22.14 -9.19
CA SER A 187 -8.70 -21.68 -10.56
C SER A 187 -9.90 -21.77 -11.49
N ARG A 188 -10.80 -22.74 -11.29
CA ARG A 188 -11.96 -22.97 -12.16
C ARG A 188 -12.96 -21.82 -12.08
N GLU A 189 -13.23 -21.30 -10.88
CA GLU A 189 -14.10 -20.12 -10.73
C GLU A 189 -13.41 -18.88 -11.31
N LEU A 190 -12.12 -18.69 -11.02
CA LEU A 190 -11.36 -17.55 -11.49
C LEU A 190 -11.28 -17.50 -13.02
N GLU A 191 -10.92 -18.60 -13.69
CA GLU A 191 -10.85 -18.69 -15.15
C GLU A 191 -12.18 -18.31 -15.81
N LYS A 192 -13.29 -18.81 -15.26
CA LYS A 192 -14.64 -18.48 -15.74
C LYS A 192 -14.94 -16.98 -15.56
N ALA A 193 -14.60 -16.41 -14.41
CA ALA A 193 -14.86 -15.01 -14.10
C ALA A 193 -14.00 -14.07 -14.97
N VAL A 194 -12.72 -14.39 -15.17
CA VAL A 194 -11.81 -13.67 -16.04
C VAL A 194 -12.27 -13.71 -17.49
N GLN A 195 -12.67 -14.88 -18.01
CA GLN A 195 -13.21 -14.98 -19.37
C GLN A 195 -14.46 -14.10 -19.54
N THR A 196 -15.39 -14.18 -18.57
CA THR A 196 -16.60 -13.34 -18.58
C THR A 196 -16.27 -11.85 -18.56
N PHE A 197 -15.22 -11.45 -17.82
CA PHE A 197 -14.76 -10.07 -17.77
C PHE A 197 -14.16 -9.60 -19.10
N ILE A 198 -13.33 -10.43 -19.74
CA ILE A 198 -12.73 -10.14 -21.06
C ILE A 198 -13.82 -10.03 -22.14
N ASP A 199 -14.80 -10.93 -22.13
CA ASP A 199 -15.91 -10.91 -23.09
C ASP A 199 -16.72 -9.61 -22.99
N ARG A 200 -16.87 -9.07 -21.77
CA ARG A 200 -17.54 -7.79 -21.51
C ARG A 200 -16.65 -6.57 -21.80
N ASN A 201 -15.32 -6.73 -21.71
CA ASN A 201 -14.35 -5.67 -21.88
C ASN A 201 -13.25 -6.10 -22.87
N PRO A 202 -13.52 -6.14 -24.19
CA PRO A 202 -12.59 -6.71 -25.17
C PRO A 202 -11.23 -5.98 -25.23
N THR A 203 -11.18 -4.72 -24.83
CA THR A 203 -9.96 -3.89 -24.80
C THR A 203 -9.15 -4.03 -23.52
N SER A 204 -9.63 -4.78 -22.53
CA SER A 204 -9.00 -4.90 -21.21
C SER A 204 -7.61 -5.56 -21.24
N THR A 205 -7.30 -6.31 -22.30
CA THR A 205 -6.00 -6.96 -22.52
C THR A 205 -5.11 -6.23 -23.52
N ALA A 206 -5.54 -5.06 -24.02
CA ALA A 206 -4.80 -4.31 -25.04
C ALA A 206 -3.42 -3.83 -24.55
N GLN A 207 -3.28 -3.56 -23.24
CA GLN A 207 -2.04 -3.09 -22.60
C GLN A 207 -1.29 -4.22 -21.85
N GLY A 208 -1.56 -5.48 -22.18
CA GLY A 208 -0.93 -6.65 -21.57
C GLY A 208 -1.89 -7.52 -20.74
N PRO A 209 -1.35 -8.50 -19.99
CA PRO A 209 -2.15 -9.42 -19.20
C PRO A 209 -2.91 -8.70 -18.07
N LEU A 210 -4.10 -9.20 -17.75
CA LEU A 210 -4.88 -8.71 -16.61
C LEU A 210 -4.12 -8.96 -15.31
N LEU A 211 -4.03 -7.94 -14.46
CA LEU A 211 -3.53 -8.12 -13.10
C LEU A 211 -4.69 -8.57 -12.21
N VAL A 212 -4.59 -9.79 -11.71
CA VAL A 212 -5.60 -10.40 -10.84
C VAL A 212 -5.05 -10.51 -9.43
N TYR A 213 -5.90 -10.19 -8.46
CA TYR A 213 -5.57 -10.24 -7.04
C TYR A 213 -6.58 -11.10 -6.29
N ALA A 214 -6.12 -11.77 -5.24
CA ALA A 214 -6.94 -12.49 -4.28
C ALA A 214 -6.97 -11.68 -2.98
N LEU A 215 -8.16 -11.25 -2.57
CA LEU A 215 -8.41 -10.58 -1.30
C LEU A 215 -8.88 -11.62 -0.28
N ILE A 216 -8.04 -11.88 0.72
CA ILE A 216 -8.26 -12.85 1.80
C ILE A 216 -8.77 -12.11 3.04
N ARG A 217 -10.00 -12.39 3.46
CA ARG A 217 -10.58 -11.84 4.69
C ARG A 217 -10.63 -12.92 5.78
N PRO A 218 -10.03 -12.68 6.96
CA PRO A 218 -10.21 -13.56 8.11
C PRO A 218 -11.69 -13.68 8.51
N GLU A 219 -12.07 -14.83 9.05
CA GLU A 219 -13.46 -15.07 9.49
C GLU A 219 -13.96 -14.02 10.51
N SER A 220 -13.06 -13.54 11.38
CA SER A 220 -13.35 -12.50 12.36
C SER A 220 -13.77 -11.16 11.74
N MET A 221 -13.46 -10.92 10.47
CA MET A 221 -13.89 -9.71 9.75
C MET A 221 -15.31 -9.83 9.19
N MET A 222 -15.79 -11.06 9.00
CA MET A 222 -17.09 -11.31 8.37
C MET A 222 -18.24 -11.29 9.38
N ILE A 223 -17.97 -11.74 10.60
CA ILE A 223 -18.97 -11.88 11.67
C ILE A 223 -18.60 -10.93 12.80
N GLY A 224 -19.47 -9.96 13.07
CA GLY A 224 -19.34 -9.09 14.24
C GLY A 224 -19.58 -9.86 15.54
N ARG A 225 -19.19 -9.26 16.66
CA ARG A 225 -19.31 -9.87 17.99
C ARG A 225 -20.74 -10.27 18.36
N ASP A 226 -21.73 -9.57 17.81
CA ASP A 226 -23.16 -9.83 18.00
C ASP A 226 -23.70 -10.95 17.09
N GLY A 227 -22.83 -11.62 16.34
CA GLY A 227 -23.19 -12.66 15.38
C GLY A 227 -23.84 -12.13 14.10
N GLN A 228 -23.92 -10.80 13.94
CA GLN A 228 -24.40 -10.15 12.72
C GLN A 228 -23.26 -9.96 11.70
N PRO A 229 -23.54 -10.08 10.39
CA PRO A 229 -22.56 -9.76 9.36
C PRO A 229 -22.14 -8.29 9.45
N HIS A 230 -20.85 -8.01 9.30
CA HIS A 230 -20.39 -6.63 9.14
C HIS A 230 -20.90 -6.04 7.82
N SER A 231 -21.08 -4.71 7.79
CA SER A 231 -21.33 -3.97 6.55
C SER A 231 -20.22 -4.23 5.51
N PRO A 232 -20.54 -4.23 4.20
CA PRO A 232 -19.54 -4.44 3.17
C PRO A 232 -18.50 -3.32 3.22
N LEU A 233 -17.25 -3.69 3.44
CA LEU A 233 -16.10 -2.78 3.45
C LEU A 233 -15.58 -2.61 2.02
N SER A 234 -15.12 -1.40 1.69
CA SER A 234 -14.28 -1.19 0.52
C SER A 234 -12.99 -2.03 0.62
N VAL A 235 -12.32 -2.25 -0.51
CA VAL A 235 -11.07 -3.02 -0.53
C VAL A 235 -10.02 -2.40 0.38
N LEU A 236 -9.86 -1.08 0.37
CA LEU A 236 -8.91 -0.40 1.24
C LEU A 236 -9.26 -0.60 2.70
N GLU A 237 -10.49 -0.32 3.12
CA GLU A 237 -10.92 -0.53 4.52
C GLU A 237 -10.72 -1.98 4.99
N ALA A 238 -11.01 -2.95 4.12
CA ALA A 238 -10.76 -4.37 4.41
C ALA A 238 -9.26 -4.63 4.64
N LEU A 239 -8.37 -4.14 3.77
CA LEU A 239 -6.92 -4.29 3.93
C LEU A 239 -6.44 -3.64 5.24
N TRP A 240 -7.00 -2.49 5.57
CA TRP A 240 -6.66 -1.80 6.80
C TRP A 240 -7.10 -2.58 8.02
N ARG A 241 -8.33 -3.13 8.06
CA ARG A 241 -8.79 -4.07 9.09
C ARG A 241 -8.06 -5.43 9.12
N GLY A 242 -7.02 -5.64 8.31
CA GLY A 242 -6.19 -6.84 8.35
C GLY A 242 -6.57 -7.94 7.36
N ALA A 243 -7.39 -7.62 6.34
CA ALA A 243 -7.44 -8.45 5.14
C ALA A 243 -6.08 -8.44 4.44
N LYS A 244 -5.80 -9.48 3.66
CA LYS A 244 -4.56 -9.60 2.90
C LYS A 244 -4.85 -9.63 1.41
N LEU A 245 -4.08 -8.88 0.64
CA LEU A 245 -4.12 -8.89 -0.81
C LEU A 245 -2.92 -9.67 -1.32
N PHE A 246 -3.17 -10.57 -2.27
CA PHE A 246 -2.11 -11.27 -2.97
C PHE A 246 -2.30 -11.16 -4.46
N LYS A 247 -1.25 -10.83 -5.19
CA LYS A 247 -1.26 -10.96 -6.64
C LYS A 247 -1.25 -12.43 -7.03
N VAL A 248 -2.13 -12.80 -7.96
CA VAL A 248 -2.16 -14.15 -8.51
C VAL A 248 -1.02 -14.27 -9.52
N SER A 249 -0.02 -15.10 -9.20
CA SER A 249 1.20 -15.25 -10.02
C SER A 249 1.06 -16.36 -11.07
N GLY A 250 0.13 -17.29 -10.89
CA GLY A 250 -0.15 -18.34 -11.86
C GLY A 250 -1.16 -19.37 -11.36
N GLY A 251 -1.59 -20.24 -12.26
CA GLY A 251 -2.45 -21.39 -11.96
C GLY A 251 -1.83 -22.68 -12.47
N GLY A 252 -1.99 -23.77 -11.71
CA GLY A 252 -1.68 -25.10 -12.18
C GLY A 252 -2.74 -25.53 -13.19
N GLY A 253 -2.32 -25.66 -14.45
CA GLY A 253 -3.21 -25.89 -15.60
C GLY A 253 -4.05 -27.18 -15.51
N GLY A 254 -4.80 -27.50 -16.56
CA GLY A 254 -5.84 -28.55 -16.54
C GLY A 254 -5.40 -30.02 -16.39
N TRP A 255 -4.15 -30.34 -16.07
CA TRP A 255 -3.62 -31.71 -16.07
C TRP A 255 -2.66 -31.99 -14.90
N GLY A 256 -2.72 -33.20 -14.34
CA GLY A 256 -1.78 -33.71 -13.33
C GLY A 256 -2.08 -33.25 -11.89
N LYS A 257 -1.18 -33.58 -10.94
CA LYS A 257 -1.35 -33.30 -9.50
C LYS A 257 -1.47 -31.79 -9.15
N ARG A 258 -1.10 -30.90 -10.07
CA ARG A 258 -1.16 -29.45 -9.91
C ARG A 258 -2.45 -28.84 -10.46
N GLN A 259 -3.37 -29.66 -10.96
CA GLN A 259 -4.59 -29.19 -11.58
C GLN A 259 -5.45 -28.38 -10.61
N GLY A 260 -5.81 -27.16 -11.02
CA GLY A 260 -6.77 -26.34 -10.28
C GLY A 260 -6.18 -25.49 -9.15
N LEU A 261 -4.86 -25.55 -8.96
CA LEU A 261 -4.15 -24.79 -7.92
C LEU A 261 -3.89 -23.34 -8.38
N LEU A 262 -3.96 -22.38 -7.48
CA LEU A 262 -3.56 -20.99 -7.71
C LEU A 262 -2.37 -20.63 -6.84
N SER A 263 -1.31 -20.10 -7.45
CA SER A 263 -0.14 -19.59 -6.76
C SER A 263 -0.31 -18.10 -6.47
N LEU A 264 -0.15 -17.73 -5.19
CA LEU A 264 -0.20 -16.36 -4.71
C LEU A 264 1.22 -15.84 -4.44
N GLU A 265 1.49 -14.57 -4.75
CA GLU A 265 2.77 -13.94 -4.39
C GLU A 265 2.87 -13.81 -2.86
N ALA A 266 3.95 -14.32 -2.26
CA ALA A 266 4.08 -14.48 -0.81
C ALA A 266 4.53 -13.20 -0.08
N ALA A 267 5.12 -12.24 -0.79
CA ALA A 267 5.68 -11.04 -0.20
C ALA A 267 4.57 -10.16 0.42
N VAL A 268 4.67 -9.91 1.73
CA VAL A 268 3.73 -9.05 2.48
C VAL A 268 4.33 -7.69 2.87
N ASN A 269 5.66 -7.56 2.77
CA ASN A 269 6.41 -6.35 3.05
C ASN A 269 7.71 -6.34 2.23
N PHE A 270 8.57 -5.35 2.47
CA PHE A 270 9.86 -5.19 1.78
C PHE A 270 11.07 -5.70 2.59
N GLU A 271 10.83 -6.43 3.68
CA GLU A 271 11.86 -6.94 4.58
C GLU A 271 12.08 -8.46 4.38
N GLY A 272 13.34 -8.88 4.29
CA GLY A 272 13.73 -10.30 4.31
C GLY A 272 13.81 -11.01 2.95
N PRO A 273 14.30 -12.27 2.94
CA PRO A 273 14.52 -13.07 1.73
C PRO A 273 13.22 -13.43 0.99
N ASP A 274 12.07 -13.28 1.64
CA ASP A 274 10.75 -13.54 1.06
C ASP A 274 10.23 -12.37 0.19
N ALA A 275 10.88 -11.19 0.23
CA ALA A 275 10.49 -10.01 -0.54
C ALA A 275 10.61 -10.20 -2.08
N GLN A 276 11.36 -11.21 -2.52
CA GLN A 276 11.54 -11.60 -3.93
C GLN A 276 11.13 -13.05 -4.23
N SER A 277 10.64 -13.79 -3.23
CA SER A 277 10.39 -15.22 -3.37
C SER A 277 9.00 -15.50 -3.93
N THR A 278 8.90 -15.67 -5.26
CA THR A 278 7.80 -16.41 -5.89
C THR A 278 8.02 -17.90 -5.64
N ALA A 279 7.61 -18.40 -4.47
CA ALA A 279 7.70 -19.83 -4.19
C ALA A 279 6.81 -20.60 -5.18
N GLY A 280 7.43 -21.47 -5.98
CA GLY A 280 6.72 -22.37 -6.90
C GLY A 280 5.89 -23.40 -6.14
N PHE A 281 5.05 -24.14 -6.87
CA PHE A 281 4.22 -25.19 -6.26
C PHE A 281 5.08 -26.16 -5.45
N PRO A 282 4.66 -26.53 -4.22
CA PRO A 282 5.37 -27.50 -3.39
C PRO A 282 5.56 -28.83 -4.14
N ASP A 283 6.65 -29.53 -3.84
CA ASP A 283 6.93 -30.83 -4.44
C ASP A 283 5.93 -31.86 -3.88
N LEU A 284 5.09 -32.42 -4.76
CA LEU A 284 3.97 -33.30 -4.40
C LEU A 284 4.33 -34.79 -4.55
N ASP A 285 5.63 -35.09 -4.56
CA ASP A 285 6.16 -36.45 -4.75
C ASP A 285 6.55 -37.16 -3.44
N ASP A 286 6.52 -36.46 -2.29
CA ASP A 286 6.65 -37.06 -0.95
C ASP A 286 5.27 -37.24 -0.27
N ASP A 287 4.97 -38.50 0.06
CA ASP A 287 3.84 -39.11 0.80
C ASP A 287 2.61 -38.28 1.23
N GLU A 288 1.44 -38.95 1.17
CA GLU A 288 0.08 -38.53 1.57
C GLU A 288 -0.08 -37.98 3.02
N THR A 289 1.00 -37.87 3.79
CA THR A 289 1.05 -37.27 5.13
C THR A 289 1.40 -35.77 5.13
N GLY A 290 1.79 -35.19 3.98
CA GLY A 290 2.16 -33.77 3.86
C GLY A 290 1.02 -32.76 3.89
N VAL A 291 -0.23 -33.21 3.68
CA VAL A 291 -1.41 -32.32 3.59
C VAL A 291 -1.90 -31.83 4.96
N GLU A 292 -1.61 -32.56 6.03
CA GLU A 292 -2.02 -32.21 7.41
C GLU A 292 -0.93 -31.44 8.18
N ALA A 293 0.35 -31.53 7.79
CA ALA A 293 1.47 -31.06 8.61
C ALA A 293 1.87 -29.57 8.44
N LEU A 294 1.24 -28.82 7.52
CA LEU A 294 1.67 -27.45 7.16
C LEU A 294 0.59 -26.37 7.30
N GLY A 295 -0.61 -26.72 7.79
CA GLY A 295 -1.73 -25.79 7.99
C GLY A 295 -1.45 -24.64 8.97
N SER A 296 -0.33 -24.66 9.69
CA SER A 296 0.07 -23.66 10.69
C SER A 296 1.11 -22.65 10.18
N ARG A 297 1.60 -22.76 8.93
CA ARG A 297 2.56 -21.81 8.30
C ARG A 297 2.07 -21.20 6.98
N GLY A 298 0.83 -21.47 6.59
CA GLY A 298 0.22 -20.90 5.38
C GLY A 298 -0.03 -19.39 5.49
N ILE A 299 0.11 -18.69 4.36
CA ILE A 299 -0.12 -17.25 4.29
C ILE A 299 -1.63 -16.91 4.39
N ILE A 300 -2.46 -17.87 3.96
CA ILE A 300 -3.92 -17.87 4.01
C ILE A 300 -4.37 -18.46 5.36
N PRO A 301 -4.99 -17.68 6.26
CA PRO A 301 -5.50 -18.20 7.51
C PRO A 301 -6.59 -19.27 7.27
N PRO A 302 -6.66 -20.32 8.12
CA PRO A 302 -7.80 -21.23 8.12
C PRO A 302 -9.12 -20.46 8.25
N SER A 303 -10.19 -21.02 7.67
CA SER A 303 -11.56 -20.47 7.66
C SER A 303 -11.72 -19.05 7.11
N SER A 304 -10.71 -18.53 6.39
CA SER A 304 -10.83 -17.27 5.66
C SER A 304 -11.77 -17.37 4.45
N THR A 305 -12.22 -16.21 3.98
CA THR A 305 -12.86 -16.08 2.68
C THR A 305 -11.91 -15.45 1.67
N VAL A 306 -12.04 -15.84 0.41
CA VAL A 306 -11.32 -15.28 -0.73
C VAL A 306 -12.28 -14.65 -1.72
N GLU A 307 -11.91 -13.50 -2.23
CA GLU A 307 -12.57 -12.79 -3.31
C GLU A 307 -11.52 -12.48 -4.38
N PHE A 308 -11.81 -12.76 -5.66
CA PHE A 308 -10.91 -12.38 -6.74
C PHE A 308 -11.29 -11.02 -7.30
N LEU A 309 -10.26 -10.20 -7.50
CA LEU A 309 -10.34 -8.83 -7.98
C LEU A 309 -9.47 -8.67 -9.22
N VAL A 310 -9.84 -7.75 -10.12
CA VAL A 310 -9.03 -7.36 -11.28
C VAL A 310 -8.65 -5.89 -11.17
N HIS A 311 -7.41 -5.56 -11.53
CA HIS A 311 -7.03 -4.17 -11.78
C HIS A 311 -7.68 -3.70 -13.07
N ALA A 312 -8.70 -2.86 -12.92
CA ALA A 312 -9.35 -2.19 -14.03
C ALA A 312 -9.08 -0.68 -13.86
N PRO A 313 -8.15 -0.08 -14.64
CA PRO A 313 -8.01 1.37 -14.61
C PRO A 313 -9.36 1.93 -15.03
N SER A 314 -10.02 2.69 -14.13
CA SER A 314 -11.37 3.19 -14.31
C SER A 314 -11.53 3.71 -15.75
N PRO A 315 -12.38 3.07 -16.57
CA PRO A 315 -12.71 3.66 -17.85
C PRO A 315 -13.44 4.96 -17.55
N ALA A 316 -13.06 5.98 -18.29
CA ALA A 316 -13.98 7.02 -18.67
C ALA A 316 -15.40 6.52 -18.74
N SER A 317 -16.27 7.06 -17.90
CA SER A 317 -17.72 6.86 -17.98
C SER A 317 -18.21 5.41 -17.85
N ALA A 318 -18.56 5.01 -16.63
CA ALA A 318 -19.81 4.29 -16.33
C ALA A 318 -20.01 4.17 -14.82
N ASP A 319 -19.98 5.29 -14.10
CA ASP A 319 -20.81 5.44 -12.90
C ASP A 319 -21.18 6.91 -12.78
N SER A 320 -22.42 7.23 -13.15
CA SER A 320 -23.09 8.48 -12.83
C SER A 320 -23.46 8.53 -11.34
N GLN A 321 -22.49 8.21 -10.49
CA GLN A 321 -22.36 8.72 -9.15
C GLN A 321 -20.95 9.29 -9.06
N ALA A 322 -20.75 10.40 -9.77
CA ALA A 322 -19.77 11.37 -9.32
C ALA A 322 -20.15 11.66 -7.86
N GLN A 323 -19.47 11.00 -6.92
CA GLN A 323 -19.33 11.54 -5.58
C GLN A 323 -18.90 12.98 -5.82
N GLN A 324 -19.78 13.90 -5.46
CA GLN A 324 -19.54 15.32 -5.55
C GLN A 324 -18.33 15.60 -4.65
N TYR A 325 -17.13 15.49 -5.22
CA TYR A 325 -15.99 16.22 -4.71
C TYR A 325 -16.37 17.66 -4.92
N SER A 326 -16.76 18.32 -3.83
CA SER A 326 -16.91 19.75 -3.79
C SER A 326 -15.64 20.36 -4.34
N SER A 327 -15.71 20.92 -5.54
CA SER A 327 -14.65 21.69 -6.19
C SER A 327 -14.44 23.06 -5.52
N SER A 328 -14.94 23.25 -4.31
CA SER A 328 -14.42 24.23 -3.39
C SER A 328 -13.23 23.60 -2.68
N LEU A 329 -12.01 24.12 -2.93
CA LEU A 329 -11.06 24.22 -1.82
C LEU A 329 -11.85 24.83 -0.66
N PRO A 330 -12.11 24.12 0.44
CA PRO A 330 -12.39 24.87 1.65
C PRO A 330 -11.16 25.76 1.84
N GLU A 331 -11.37 27.03 2.16
CA GLU A 331 -10.32 27.92 2.69
C GLU A 331 -9.83 27.39 4.06
N THR A 332 -9.75 26.08 4.28
CA THR A 332 -9.16 25.45 5.44
C THR A 332 -7.70 25.19 5.11
N LYS A 333 -6.82 25.72 5.98
CA LYS A 333 -5.35 25.59 5.97
C LYS A 333 -4.85 24.15 6.19
N ALA A 334 -5.66 23.15 5.87
CA ALA A 334 -5.38 21.75 6.17
C ALA A 334 -4.32 21.20 5.20
N SER A 335 -3.21 20.70 5.76
CA SER A 335 -2.17 20.04 4.97
C SER A 335 -2.69 18.71 4.44
N THR A 336 -2.45 18.44 3.16
CA THR A 336 -2.82 17.18 2.50
C THR A 336 -1.58 16.32 2.29
N VAL A 337 -1.66 15.05 2.67
CA VAL A 337 -0.64 14.05 2.36
C VAL A 337 -1.21 13.02 1.39
N VAL A 338 -0.55 12.83 0.25
CA VAL A 338 -0.94 11.85 -0.77
C VAL A 338 0.15 10.80 -0.92
N LEU A 339 -0.21 9.55 -0.66
CA LEU A 339 0.68 8.41 -0.81
C LEU A 339 0.10 7.50 -1.87
N GLY A 340 0.93 6.89 -2.71
CA GLY A 340 0.38 6.02 -3.73
C GLY A 340 1.36 5.09 -4.39
N THR A 341 0.79 4.31 -5.30
CA THR A 341 1.49 3.30 -6.08
C THR A 341 1.30 3.62 -7.56
N GLY A 342 2.32 3.37 -8.37
CA GLY A 342 2.31 3.67 -9.80
C GLY A 342 2.83 2.51 -10.63
N ARG A 343 2.68 2.62 -11.95
CA ARG A 343 3.46 1.81 -12.90
C ARG A 343 4.72 2.54 -13.27
N ASP A 344 5.79 1.77 -13.42
CA ASP A 344 7.04 2.22 -13.99
C ASP A 344 6.81 2.81 -15.40
N PRO A 345 7.22 4.06 -15.67
CA PRO A 345 7.09 4.68 -16.99
C PRO A 345 7.79 3.91 -18.09
N ASP A 346 8.83 3.11 -17.80
CA ASP A 346 9.51 2.28 -18.81
C ASP A 346 8.62 1.13 -19.32
N THR A 347 7.52 0.85 -18.63
CA THR A 347 6.47 -0.08 -19.07
C THR A 347 5.30 0.60 -19.78
N ARG A 348 5.36 1.93 -19.99
CA ARG A 348 4.36 2.69 -20.74
C ARG A 348 4.82 2.85 -22.20
N ASP A 349 4.01 2.35 -23.14
CA ASP A 349 4.16 2.68 -24.57
C ASP A 349 3.64 4.10 -24.91
N ASP A 350 3.04 4.80 -23.94
CA ASP A 350 2.41 6.10 -24.14
C ASP A 350 3.42 7.24 -23.88
N VAL A 351 4.24 7.54 -24.88
CA VAL A 351 5.05 8.77 -24.91
C VAL A 351 4.13 9.95 -25.22
N VAL A 352 3.54 10.56 -24.19
CA VAL A 352 2.91 11.88 -24.34
C VAL A 352 3.99 12.95 -24.17
N MET A 353 4.52 13.42 -25.31
CA MET A 353 5.35 14.62 -25.38
C MET A 353 4.45 15.83 -25.16
N ASP A 354 4.28 16.24 -23.91
CA ASP A 354 3.65 17.51 -23.59
C ASP A 354 4.73 18.60 -23.67
N SER A 355 4.73 19.35 -24.76
CA SER A 355 5.65 20.48 -24.95
C SER A 355 4.87 21.78 -25.02
N ASP A 356 4.44 22.28 -23.87
CA ASP A 356 4.04 23.69 -23.75
C ASP A 356 5.29 24.54 -23.47
N LYS A 357 5.66 25.39 -24.43
CA LYS A 357 6.99 26.04 -24.50
C LYS A 357 7.12 27.36 -23.74
N ASP A 358 6.07 27.82 -23.05
CA ASP A 358 6.03 29.17 -22.46
C ASP A 358 5.75 29.23 -20.95
N ALA A 359 5.73 28.10 -20.24
CA ALA A 359 5.76 28.08 -18.77
C ALA A 359 7.18 27.76 -18.29
N THR A 360 7.64 28.36 -17.19
CA THR A 360 8.90 27.94 -16.51
C THR A 360 8.89 26.48 -16.05
N GLY A 361 7.78 25.76 -16.22
CA GLY A 361 7.63 24.33 -15.98
C GLY A 361 7.56 23.93 -14.50
N VAL A 362 7.61 24.89 -13.58
CA VAL A 362 7.64 24.65 -12.13
C VAL A 362 6.41 25.25 -11.47
N TYR A 363 5.67 24.41 -10.75
CA TYR A 363 4.48 24.80 -9.98
C TYR A 363 4.77 24.62 -8.49
N PHE A 364 4.45 25.63 -7.68
CA PHE A 364 4.51 25.52 -6.23
C PHE A 364 3.13 25.16 -5.69
N VAL A 365 3.05 24.05 -4.95
CA VAL A 365 1.82 23.58 -4.32
C VAL A 365 2.00 23.62 -2.80
N PRO A 366 1.53 24.66 -2.11
CA PRO A 366 1.58 24.71 -0.65
C PRO A 366 0.63 23.66 -0.05
N HIS A 367 0.90 23.25 1.20
CA HIS A 367 0.05 22.34 1.96
C HIS A 367 -0.17 20.96 1.29
N HIS A 368 0.75 20.54 0.44
CA HIS A 368 0.70 19.26 -0.26
C HIS A 368 2.03 18.54 -0.14
N PHE A 369 2.00 17.30 0.33
CA PHE A 369 3.17 16.45 0.46
C PHE A 369 2.84 15.02 0.07
N GLY A 370 3.82 14.24 -0.36
CA GLY A 370 3.54 12.89 -0.79
C GLY A 370 4.62 12.25 -1.61
N MET A 371 4.39 10.98 -1.94
CA MET A 371 5.23 10.22 -2.87
C MET A 371 4.42 9.10 -3.53
N ILE A 372 4.90 8.69 -4.69
CA ILE A 372 4.43 7.51 -5.42
C ILE A 372 5.60 6.54 -5.55
N SER A 373 5.34 5.26 -5.31
CA SER A 373 6.29 4.15 -5.50
C SER A 373 5.83 3.26 -6.66
N TYR A 374 6.77 2.84 -7.51
CA TYR A 374 6.52 1.83 -8.54
C TYR A 374 6.72 0.40 -8.04
N GLY A 375 7.44 0.23 -6.92
CA GLY A 375 7.61 -1.05 -6.23
C GLY A 375 6.40 -1.50 -5.41
N GLY A 376 5.32 -0.72 -5.39
CA GLY A 376 4.13 -0.92 -4.58
C GLY A 376 4.25 -0.33 -3.18
N ALA A 377 3.34 -0.74 -2.29
CA ALA A 377 3.29 -0.32 -0.89
C ALA A 377 3.13 -1.52 0.04
N ALA A 378 3.65 -1.43 1.26
CA ALA A 378 3.35 -2.37 2.32
C ALA A 378 2.46 -1.70 3.36
N LEU A 379 1.31 -2.30 3.64
CA LEU A 379 0.35 -1.81 4.61
C LEU A 379 0.51 -2.61 5.89
N THR A 380 0.60 -1.90 7.02
CA THR A 380 0.71 -2.52 8.34
C THR A 380 -0.34 -1.95 9.27
N SER A 381 -1.04 -2.82 9.99
CA SER A 381 -1.81 -2.44 11.17
C SER A 381 -1.16 -3.00 12.43
N ILE A 382 -1.08 -2.16 13.46
CA ILE A 382 -0.59 -2.53 14.78
C ILE A 382 -1.65 -2.14 15.80
N SER A 383 -2.32 -3.13 16.38
CA SER A 383 -3.29 -2.95 17.46
C SER A 383 -2.71 -3.43 18.78
N LYS A 384 -2.92 -2.66 19.84
CA LYS A 384 -2.46 -2.99 21.20
C LYS A 384 -3.44 -2.51 22.24
N VAL A 385 -3.47 -3.17 23.40
CA VAL A 385 -4.18 -2.67 24.57
C VAL A 385 -3.31 -1.62 25.27
N PRO A 386 -3.79 -0.37 25.46
CA PRO A 386 -3.06 0.66 26.20
C PRO A 386 -2.67 0.17 27.60
N PHE A 387 -1.47 0.56 28.05
CA PHE A 387 -0.96 0.30 29.40
C PHE A 387 -0.81 -1.18 29.81
N SER A 388 -1.12 -2.14 28.93
CA SER A 388 -0.85 -3.55 29.15
C SER A 388 0.46 -3.95 28.49
N GLN A 389 1.47 -4.26 29.30
CA GLN A 389 2.72 -4.85 28.80
C GLN A 389 2.61 -6.35 28.51
N LEU A 390 1.54 -6.99 29.00
CA LEU A 390 1.32 -8.44 28.90
C LEU A 390 0.37 -8.81 27.76
N ALA A 391 -0.45 -7.88 27.26
CA ALA A 391 -1.35 -8.14 26.14
C ALA A 391 -0.55 -8.29 24.84
N PRO A 392 -0.85 -9.30 24.01
CA PRO A 392 -0.18 -9.49 22.73
C PRO A 392 -0.49 -8.30 21.80
N ILE A 393 0.53 -7.83 21.09
CA ILE A 393 0.36 -6.86 20.01
C ILE A 393 -0.15 -7.63 18.78
N LYS A 394 -1.32 -7.25 18.28
CA LYS A 394 -1.86 -7.78 17.02
C LYS A 394 -1.24 -6.97 15.88
N ARG A 395 -0.47 -7.63 15.01
CA ARG A 395 0.12 -7.03 13.82
C ARG A 395 -0.40 -7.75 12.59
N THR A 396 -0.88 -6.99 11.61
CA THR A 396 -1.26 -7.51 10.30
C THR A 396 -0.52 -6.74 9.22
N GLU A 397 -0.12 -7.47 8.17
CA GLU A 397 0.65 -6.92 7.06
C GLU A 397 0.16 -7.47 5.74
N THR A 398 0.18 -6.62 4.73
CA THR A 398 -0.11 -7.00 3.34
C THR A 398 0.64 -6.09 2.40
N ARG A 399 1.09 -6.67 1.28
CA ARG A 399 1.63 -5.89 0.17
C ARG A 399 0.50 -5.46 -0.75
N LEU A 400 0.64 -4.27 -1.31
CA LEU A 400 -0.27 -3.64 -2.23
C LEU A 400 0.54 -3.18 -3.44
N ASP A 401 0.60 -4.04 -4.45
CA ASP A 401 1.25 -3.77 -5.73
C ASP A 401 0.20 -3.49 -6.82
N VAL A 402 -0.89 -2.82 -6.45
CA VAL A 402 -1.98 -2.45 -7.36
C VAL A 402 -1.67 -1.08 -7.92
N PRO A 403 -1.43 -0.93 -9.23
CA PRO A 403 -1.15 0.38 -9.79
C PRO A 403 -2.24 1.41 -9.57
N ASN A 404 -1.84 2.67 -9.39
CA ASN A 404 -2.72 3.82 -9.21
C ASN A 404 -3.62 3.73 -7.96
N THR A 405 -3.26 2.91 -6.97
CA THR A 405 -3.87 3.00 -5.64
C THR A 405 -3.32 4.22 -4.92
N CYS A 406 -4.19 4.99 -4.28
CA CYS A 406 -3.87 6.18 -3.53
C CYS A 406 -4.45 6.15 -2.11
N PHE A 407 -3.72 6.78 -1.21
CA PHE A 407 -4.11 7.09 0.16
C PHE A 407 -4.06 8.61 0.30
N ILE A 408 -5.15 9.21 0.75
CA ILE A 408 -5.26 10.66 0.90
C ILE A 408 -5.59 10.96 2.34
N LEU A 409 -4.75 11.77 2.95
CA LEU A 409 -4.91 12.31 4.28
C LEU A 409 -5.24 13.79 4.12
N GLY A 410 -6.49 14.17 4.35
CA GLY A 410 -6.87 15.57 4.49
C GLY A 410 -6.64 15.98 5.93
N GLY A 411 -5.89 17.06 6.17
CA GLY A 411 -5.68 17.56 7.52
C GLY A 411 -7.00 17.73 8.27
N GLY A 412 -7.11 17.07 9.42
CA GLY A 412 -8.26 17.18 10.30
C GLY A 412 -8.59 18.65 10.60
N SER A 413 -9.87 18.98 10.56
CA SER A 413 -10.35 20.21 11.17
C SER A 413 -10.17 20.06 12.69
N ASP A 414 -9.12 20.65 13.25
CA ASP A 414 -9.09 21.02 14.66
C ASP A 414 -10.21 22.06 14.88
N LEU A 415 -11.41 21.58 15.16
CA LEU A 415 -12.52 22.33 15.71
C LEU A 415 -13.05 21.55 16.91
N ASP A 416 -12.23 21.54 17.96
CA ASP A 416 -12.67 21.48 19.35
C ASP A 416 -11.62 22.22 20.18
N SER A 417 -11.52 23.54 19.95
CA SER A 417 -11.02 24.46 20.97
C SER A 417 -12.24 25.00 21.70
N GLU A 418 -12.37 24.54 22.95
CA GLU A 418 -13.29 25.03 23.98
C GLU A 418 -13.43 26.57 23.96
N GLU A 419 -14.68 27.04 24.01
CA GLU A 419 -15.05 28.30 24.65
C GLU A 419 -16.21 28.08 25.62
#